data_AF-A0A2W6E1Q0-F1
#
_entry.id   AF-A0A2W6E1Q0-F1
#
_cell.length_a   1.000
_cell.length_b   1.000
_cell.length_c   1.000
_cell.angle_alpha   90.00
_cell.angle_beta   90.00
_cell.angle_gamma   90.00
#
_symmetry.space_group_name_H-M   'P 1'
#
loop_
_entity.id
_entity.type
_entity.pdbx_description
1 polymer ?
#
loop_
_entity_poly.entity_id
_entity_poly.type
_entity_poly.pdbx_seq_one_letter_code
_entity_poly.pdbx_strand_id
1 'polypeptide(L)' 'MPAWTAADRPVTDTGIALWHTVGVTHFCRPEDFPVMPVEYTGFTLRPAGFFDRNPALDLAPPSPGHCAPPESHRAT' A
#
# COMPACT_ATOMS: atom_id res chain seq x y z
N MET A 1 19.30 10.16 12.29
CA MET A 1 18.40 9.57 13.30
C MET A 1 19.03 9.57 14.71
N PRO A 2 20.22 8.98 14.96
CA PRO A 2 20.76 8.83 16.32
C PRO A 2 20.91 10.13 17.14
N ALA A 3 21.36 11.22 16.50
CA ALA A 3 21.49 12.51 17.16
C ALA A 3 20.13 13.16 17.53
N TRP A 4 19.05 12.86 16.81
CA TRP A 4 17.72 13.42 17.06
C TRP A 4 16.92 12.64 18.12
N THR A 5 17.23 11.35 18.29
CA THR A 5 16.66 10.51 19.34
C THR A 5 17.40 10.64 20.67
N ALA A 6 18.64 11.13 20.67
CA ALA A 6 19.45 11.29 21.88
C ALA A 6 18.82 12.19 22.96
N ALA A 7 17.93 13.10 22.58
CA ALA A 7 17.21 13.99 23.50
C ALA A 7 16.04 13.31 24.25
N ASP A 8 15.74 12.04 23.96
CA ASP A 8 14.73 11.21 24.62
C ASP A 8 13.39 11.93 24.91
N ARG A 9 12.87 12.58 23.86
CA ARG A 9 11.63 13.37 23.97
C ARG A 9 10.42 12.45 24.15
N PRO A 10 9.41 12.87 24.93
CA PRO A 10 8.21 12.06 25.15
C PRO A 10 7.45 11.80 23.84
N VAL A 11 6.97 10.57 23.68
CA VAL A 11 6.25 10.09 22.48
C VAL A 11 4.76 9.83 22.70
N THR A 12 4.30 9.85 23.96
CA THR A 12 2.89 9.65 24.33
C THR A 12 2.14 10.97 24.26
N ASP A 13 1.00 10.98 23.55
CA ASP A 13 0.11 12.15 23.41
C ASP A 13 0.82 13.41 22.89
N THR A 14 1.85 13.22 22.07
CA THR A 14 2.61 14.32 21.42
C THR A 14 2.56 14.19 19.90
N GLY A 15 2.88 15.30 19.21
CA GLY A 15 3.13 15.27 17.78
C GLY A 15 4.42 14.50 17.48
N ILE A 16 4.30 13.35 16.82
CA ILE A 16 5.42 12.46 16.50
C ILE A 16 5.67 12.35 14.99
N ALA A 17 6.87 11.90 14.63
CA ALA A 17 7.23 11.54 13.26
C ALA A 17 7.67 10.07 13.21
N LEU A 18 7.16 9.31 12.24
CA LEU A 18 7.56 7.93 11.97
C LEU A 18 8.64 7.89 10.89
N TRP A 19 9.70 7.13 11.13
CA TRP A 19 10.77 6.89 10.16
C TRP A 19 10.90 5.38 9.93
N HIS A 20 10.52 4.91 8.74
CA HIS A 20 10.60 3.50 8.35
C HIS A 20 11.70 3.29 7.30
N THR A 21 12.57 2.30 7.51
CA THR A 21 13.64 1.96 6.57
C THR A 21 13.23 0.75 5.73
N VAL A 22 13.23 0.90 4.40
CA VAL A 22 13.03 -0.19 3.44
C VAL A 22 14.31 -0.37 2.65
N GLY A 23 14.74 -1.60 2.46
CA GLY A 23 15.90 -1.94 1.64
C GLY A 23 15.69 -3.24 0.88
N VAL A 24 16.44 -3.41 -0.20
CA VAL A 24 16.49 -4.63 -0.99
C VAL A 24 17.93 -5.15 -0.94
N THR A 25 18.10 -6.44 -0.68
CA THR A 25 19.38 -7.12 -0.83
C THR A 25 19.37 -7.84 -2.17
N HIS A 26 20.00 -7.25 -3.18
CA HIS A 26 19.98 -7.77 -4.54
C HIS A 26 21.20 -8.66 -4.82
N PHE A 27 20.96 -9.97 -4.96
CA PHE A 27 21.94 -10.91 -5.49
C PHE A 27 21.74 -11.04 -6.99
N CYS A 28 22.65 -10.48 -7.78
CA CYS A 28 22.54 -10.47 -9.24
C CYS A 28 22.41 -11.88 -9.81
N ARG A 29 21.42 -12.07 -10.68
CA ARG A 29 21.17 -13.31 -11.41
C ARG A 29 21.52 -13.12 -12.88
N PRO A 30 21.82 -14.20 -13.64
CA PRO A 30 22.10 -14.09 -15.08
C PRO A 30 20.97 -13.44 -15.88
N GLU A 31 19.72 -13.57 -15.44
CA GLU A 31 18.54 -12.99 -16.09
C GLU A 31 18.46 -11.46 -15.94
N ASP A 32 19.24 -10.86 -15.03
CA ASP A 32 19.33 -9.41 -14.88
C ASP A 32 20.15 -8.75 -16.00
N PHE A 33 20.76 -9.55 -16.87
CA PHE A 33 21.57 -9.10 -17.99
C PHE A 33 20.89 -9.42 -19.34
N PRO A 34 20.94 -8.51 -20.33
CA PRO A 34 21.58 -7.18 -20.33
C PRO A 34 20.74 -6.07 -19.69
N VAL A 35 19.46 -6.35 -19.40
CA VAL A 35 18.52 -5.39 -18.82
C VAL A 35 17.86 -6.05 -17.62
N MET A 36 18.04 -5.44 -16.46
CA MET A 36 17.45 -5.91 -15.22
C MET A 36 15.92 -5.72 -15.25
N PRO A 37 15.13 -6.76 -14.96
CA PRO A 37 13.69 -6.63 -14.74
C PRO A 37 13.37 -5.72 -13.55
N VAL A 38 12.14 -5.19 -13.50
CA VAL A 38 11.70 -4.33 -12.40
C VAL A 38 11.54 -5.14 -11.11
N GLU A 39 12.14 -4.65 -10.02
CA GLU A 39 11.90 -5.13 -8.66
C GLU A 39 11.07 -4.11 -7.87
N TYR A 40 10.05 -4.59 -7.15
CA TYR A 40 9.16 -3.76 -6.34
C TYR A 40 9.42 -3.98 -4.85
N THR A 41 9.60 -2.89 -4.11
CA THR A 41 9.63 -2.89 -2.64
C THR A 41 8.82 -1.72 -2.11
N GLY A 42 8.17 -1.90 -0.97
CA GLY A 42 7.33 -0.87 -0.38
C GLY A 42 6.61 -1.34 0.87
N PHE A 43 5.83 -0.45 1.45
CA PHE A 43 4.97 -0.74 2.59
C PHE A 43 3.65 0.02 2.45
N THR A 44 2.66 -0.38 3.23
CA THR A 44 1.37 0.30 3.28
C THR A 44 0.95 0.46 4.72
N LEU A 45 0.49 1.66 5.07
CA LEU A 45 -0.15 1.91 6.36
C LEU A 45 -1.63 1.60 6.22
N ARG A 46 -2.14 0.73 7.09
CA ARG A 46 -3.55 0.39 7.14
C ARG A 46 -4.16 0.91 8.43
N PRO A 47 -5.38 1.46 8.38
CA PRO A 47 -6.10 1.87 9.58
C PRO A 47 -6.34 0.64 10.47
N ALA A 48 -6.00 0.76 11.75
CA ALA A 48 -6.23 -0.29 12.76
C ALA A 48 -7.03 0.30 13.91
N GLY A 49 -8.29 -0.11 14.05
CA GLY A 49 -9.21 0.48 15.04
C GLY A 49 -9.53 1.96 14.80
N PHE A 50 -9.26 2.49 13.61
CA PHE A 50 -9.51 3.89 13.27
C PHE A 50 -10.98 4.16 12.88
N PHE A 51 -11.63 3.17 12.27
CA PHE A 51 -13.04 3.24 11.89
C PHE A 51 -13.86 2.25 12.74
N ASP A 52 -15.06 2.65 13.15
CA ASP A 52 -15.98 1.78 13.89
C ASP A 52 -16.51 0.61 13.05
N ARG A 53 -16.56 0.81 11.72
CA ARG A 53 -17.01 -0.18 10.73
C ARG A 53 -16.21 -0.02 9.44
N ASN A 54 -16.34 -0.98 8.52
CA ASN A 54 -15.65 -0.94 7.24
C ASN A 54 -15.92 0.38 6.49
N PRO A 55 -14.90 1.22 6.19
CA PRO A 55 -15.10 2.50 5.52
C PRO A 55 -15.56 2.37 4.06
N ALA A 56 -15.45 1.18 3.48
CA ALA A 56 -15.83 0.88 2.10
C ALA A 56 -17.22 0.22 1.97
N LEU A 57 -17.99 0.13 3.05
CA LEU A 57 -19.22 -0.69 3.10
C LEU A 57 -20.28 -0.26 2.08
N ASP A 58 -20.46 1.05 1.91
CA ASP A 58 -21.54 1.63 1.08
C ASP A 58 -21.02 2.09 -0.29
N LEU A 59 -19.85 1.62 -0.72
CA LEU A 59 -19.32 1.94 -2.05
C LEU A 59 -20.13 1.21 -3.12
N ALA A 60 -20.73 1.99 -4.03
CA ALA A 60 -21.37 1.45 -5.22
C ALA A 60 -20.33 0.70 -6.08
N PRO A 61 -20.73 -0.39 -6.77
CA PRO A 61 -19.86 -1.03 -7.73
C PRO A 61 -19.45 -0.04 -8.82
N PRO A 62 -18.24 -0.19 -9.39
CA PRO A 62 -17.82 0.67 -10.49
C PRO A 62 -18.85 0.58 -11.62
N SER A 63 -19.23 1.75 -12.17
CA SER A 63 -20.09 1.80 -13.35
C SER A 63 -19.48 0.94 -14.46
N PRO A 64 -20.27 0.11 -15.17
CA PRO A 64 -19.76 -0.62 -16.32
C PRO A 64 -19.19 0.38 -17.32
N GLY A 65 -17.87 0.35 -17.49
CA GLY A 65 -17.22 1.07 -18.57
C GLY A 65 -17.74 0.56 -19.91
N HIS A 66 -17.51 1.35 -20.96
CA HIS A 66 -17.90 1.14 -22.37
C HIS A 66 -17.62 -0.28 -22.96
N CYS A 67 -16.94 -1.17 -22.24
CA CYS A 67 -16.61 -2.53 -22.69
C CYS A 67 -17.22 -3.66 -21.83
N ALA A 68 -18.27 -3.39 -21.04
CA ALA A 68 -19.01 -4.48 -20.40
C ALA A 68 -19.77 -5.31 -21.47
N PRO A 69 -19.68 -6.65 -21.44
CA PRO A 69 -20.48 -7.49 -22.33
C PRO A 69 -21.97 -7.27 -22.04
N PRO A 70 -22.85 -7.23 -23.06
CA PRO A 70 -24.27 -6.99 -22.85
C PRO A 70 -24.86 -8.12 -21.99
N GLU A 71 -25.68 -7.76 -20.99
CA GLU A 71 -26.43 -8.74 -20.21
C GLU A 71 -27.36 -9.54 -21.13
N SER A 72 -27.11 -10.85 -21.23
CA SER A 72 -27.97 -11.74 -22.00
C SER A 72 -29.29 -11.92 -21.25
N HIS A 73 -30.31 -11.15 -21.64
CA HIS A 73 -31.70 -11.43 -21.27
C HIS A 73 -32.04 -12.86 -21.72
N ARG A 74 -32.15 -13.80 -20.77
CA ARG A 74 -32.83 -15.08 -20.99
C ARG A 74 -34.33 -14.79 -21.03
N ALA A 75 -34.89 -14.65 -22.23
CA ALA A 75 -36.32 -14.72 -22.46
C ALA A 75 -36.77 -16.18 -22.45
N THR A 76 -37.81 -16.47 -21.67
CA THR A 76 -38.64 -17.69 -21.78
C THR A 76 -39.65 -17.47 -22.89
#